data_AF-A0A1F6RXT3-F1
#
_entry.id   AF-A0A1F6RXT3-F1
#
_cell.length_a   1.000
_cell.length_b   1.000
_cell.length_c   1.000
_cell.angle_alpha   90.00
_cell.angle_beta   90.00
_cell.angle_gamma   90.00
#
_symmetry.space_group_name_H-M   'P 1'
#
loop_
_entity.id
_entity.type
_entity.pdbx_description
1 polymer ?
#
loop_
_entity_poly.entity_id
_entity_poly.type
_entity_poly.pdbx_seq_one_letter_code
_entity_poly.pdbx_strand_id
1 'polypeptide(L)'
;MNIYNKIPVLIQETGKNLRDRIEDMLIKPVYDRTPRGIMASGNEQDIKAINATVVIASNNIIHKNIQTSTRLIYTDFKKDNFDKNKARAFNSVRDDLLSSIMPKVLCINKKTVIDLLKHNISVIAENFTEIDSRSINNIAVAKTGMDLLFDLTGLCPWEEDEKINALDDKYKEFLGSYSEQIKVKDAFVEFMEIFSILVQEGKILHNRDWKLSENHRYVAINLKAVYQKFKEQFKKGNDSQTAIPSYDDIVKEAKRQGYETDRNVKYKNQKQSRSLYIDLEKDEYFRDYLLPVLEDSTGRTDIPYVTNM
;
A
#
# COMPACT_ATOMS: atom_id res chain seq x y z
N MET A 1 8.03 -11.96 33.13
CA MET A 1 7.29 -12.75 32.12
C MET A 1 7.46 -12.06 30.76
N ASN A 2 8.15 -12.70 29.80
CA ASN A 2 8.40 -12.18 28.45
C ASN A 2 7.17 -12.46 27.57
N ILE A 3 6.12 -11.63 27.67
CA ILE A 3 4.80 -12.03 27.16
C ILE A 3 4.73 -12.07 25.62
N TYR A 4 5.63 -11.39 24.88
CA TYR A 4 5.58 -11.36 23.40
C TYR A 4 6.96 -11.41 22.71
N ASN A 5 7.87 -12.28 23.16
CA ASN A 5 9.14 -12.50 22.46
C ASN A 5 9.03 -13.74 21.56
N LYS A 6 9.10 -13.53 20.24
CA LYS A 6 9.06 -14.57 19.19
C LYS A 6 7.74 -15.34 19.10
N ILE A 7 6.66 -14.82 19.70
CA ILE A 7 5.32 -15.40 19.61
C ILE A 7 4.54 -14.60 18.55
N PRO A 8 4.01 -15.25 17.49
CA PRO A 8 3.15 -14.58 16.52
C PRO A 8 1.89 -14.03 17.19
N VAL A 9 1.51 -12.78 16.88
CA VAL A 9 0.31 -12.14 17.40
C VAL A 9 -0.65 -11.88 16.25
N LEU A 10 -1.91 -12.28 16.42
CA LEU A 10 -2.97 -12.00 15.45
C LEU A 10 -3.87 -10.88 15.97
N ILE A 11 -4.03 -9.82 15.18
CA ILE A 11 -5.03 -8.78 15.38
C ILE A 11 -6.18 -9.07 14.40
N GLN A 12 -7.26 -9.67 14.93
CA GLN A 12 -8.46 -9.95 14.16
C GLN A 12 -9.27 -8.66 13.97
N GLU A 13 -9.39 -8.23 12.72
CA GLU A 13 -10.10 -7.02 12.27
C GLU A 13 -9.55 -5.70 12.84
N THR A 14 -9.06 -4.85 11.95
CA THR A 14 -8.71 -3.48 12.30
C THR A 14 -9.96 -2.59 12.28
N GLY A 15 -10.48 -2.29 13.47
CA GLY A 15 -11.51 -1.25 13.62
C GLY A 15 -11.03 0.11 13.07
N LYS A 16 -11.98 1.00 12.76
CA LYS A 16 -11.71 2.30 12.10
C LYS A 16 -10.62 3.13 12.79
N ASN A 17 -10.61 3.16 14.12
CA ASN A 17 -9.63 3.91 14.92
C ASN A 17 -8.20 3.34 14.84
N LEU A 18 -8.06 2.02 14.73
CA LEU A 18 -6.75 1.38 14.61
C LEU A 18 -6.20 1.59 13.19
N ARG A 19 -7.06 1.48 12.17
CA ARG A 19 -6.71 1.67 10.75
C ARG A 19 -5.96 2.99 10.50
N ASP A 20 -6.46 4.10 11.02
CA ASP A 20 -5.89 5.42 10.74
C ASP A 20 -4.52 5.65 11.39
N ARG A 21 -4.17 4.85 12.41
CA ARG A 21 -2.95 5.00 13.22
C ARG A 21 -2.05 3.76 13.21
N ILE A 22 -2.37 2.76 12.40
CA ILE A 22 -1.72 1.45 12.46
C ILE A 22 -0.24 1.51 12.06
N GLU A 23 0.11 2.41 11.15
CA GLU A 23 1.50 2.66 10.74
C GLU A 23 2.36 3.10 11.93
N ASP A 24 1.91 4.12 12.68
CA ASP A 24 2.65 4.70 13.79
C ASP A 24 2.56 3.88 15.09
N MET A 25 1.42 3.24 15.33
CA MET A 25 1.18 2.52 16.59
C MET A 25 1.72 1.09 16.57
N LEU A 26 1.74 0.43 15.42
CA LEU A 26 2.06 -0.99 15.30
C LEU A 26 3.19 -1.25 14.32
N ILE A 27 3.07 -0.84 13.05
CA ILE A 27 4.00 -1.27 12.01
C ILE A 27 5.40 -0.72 12.26
N LYS A 28 5.51 0.59 12.48
CA LYS A 28 6.80 1.25 12.74
C LYS A 28 7.44 0.75 14.05
N PRO A 29 6.76 0.67 15.20
CA PRO A 29 7.35 0.14 16.43
C PRO A 29 7.77 -1.33 16.37
N VAL A 30 6.99 -2.19 15.70
CA VAL A 30 7.32 -3.61 15.52
C VAL A 30 8.57 -3.73 14.64
N TYR A 31 8.61 -2.99 13.54
CA TYR A 31 9.71 -3.05 12.59
C TYR A 31 11.00 -2.41 13.12
N ASP A 32 10.94 -1.18 13.62
CA ASP A 32 12.08 -0.45 14.16
C ASP A 32 12.57 -1.06 15.50
N ARG A 33 11.90 -2.12 15.98
CA ARG A 33 12.10 -2.74 17.30
C ARG A 33 12.13 -1.69 18.41
N THR A 34 11.30 -0.65 18.26
CA THR A 34 11.37 0.53 19.11
C THR A 34 11.16 0.10 20.56
N PRO A 35 12.13 0.32 21.46
CA PRO A 35 11.96 -0.06 22.84
C PRO A 35 10.82 0.76 23.45
N ARG A 36 9.84 0.09 24.05
CA ARG A 36 8.76 0.72 24.80
C ARG A 36 9.05 0.56 26.29
N GLY A 37 8.99 1.66 27.02
CA GLY A 37 8.97 1.62 28.48
C GLY A 37 7.62 1.08 28.96
N ILE A 38 7.65 -0.01 29.70
CA ILE A 38 6.50 -0.58 30.39
C ILE A 38 6.72 -0.33 31.87
N MET A 39 5.79 0.29 32.59
CA MET A 39 5.92 0.41 34.04
C MET A 39 5.95 -0.98 34.66
N ALA A 40 7.08 -1.35 35.27
CA ALA A 40 7.24 -2.57 36.04
C ALA A 40 6.74 -2.38 37.48
N SER A 41 6.93 -1.17 38.02
CA SER A 41 6.41 -0.69 39.30
C SER A 41 6.18 0.82 39.20
N GLY A 42 5.50 1.43 40.18
CA GLY A 42 5.15 2.87 40.15
C GLY A 42 6.33 3.83 39.95
N ASN A 43 7.57 3.37 40.12
CA ASN A 43 8.81 4.15 39.95
C ASN A 43 9.83 3.52 38.97
N GLU A 44 9.58 2.33 38.40
CA GLU A 44 10.53 1.66 37.49
C GLU A 44 9.90 1.37 36.13
N GLN A 45 10.61 1.74 35.06
CA GLN A 45 10.25 1.42 33.68
C GLN A 45 11.14 0.31 33.14
N ASP A 46 10.53 -0.79 32.73
CA ASP A 46 11.15 -1.86 31.99
C ASP A 46 11.14 -1.50 30.50
N ILE A 47 12.31 -1.32 29.89
CA ILE A 47 12.42 -1.00 28.46
C ILE A 47 12.50 -2.31 27.67
N LYS A 48 11.49 -2.59 26.85
CA LYS A 48 11.43 -3.83 26.04
C LYS A 48 11.17 -3.53 24.56
N ALA A 49 11.98 -4.14 23.69
CA ALA A 49 11.76 -4.10 22.25
C ALA A 49 10.67 -5.09 21.85
N ILE A 50 9.84 -4.70 20.88
CA ILE A 50 8.87 -5.61 20.26
C ILE A 50 9.65 -6.55 19.33
N ASN A 51 9.58 -7.85 19.57
CA ASN A 51 10.27 -8.86 18.78
C ASN A 51 9.33 -10.02 18.45
N ALA A 52 8.27 -9.71 17.71
CA ALA A 52 7.22 -10.64 17.33
C ALA A 52 6.79 -10.39 15.88
N THR A 53 6.28 -11.43 15.23
CA THR A 53 5.54 -11.29 13.98
C THR A 53 4.11 -10.90 14.30
N VAL A 54 3.63 -9.79 13.75
CA VAL A 54 2.24 -9.35 13.93
C VAL A 54 1.49 -9.58 12.63
N VAL A 55 0.45 -10.38 12.72
CA VAL A 55 -0.49 -10.66 11.62
C VAL A 55 -1.71 -9.80 11.82
N ILE A 56 -2.09 -9.05 10.79
CA ILE A 56 -3.22 -8.13 10.82
C ILE A 56 -4.21 -8.58 9.77
N ALA A 57 -5.42 -8.95 10.19
CA ALA A 57 -6.52 -9.19 9.26
C ALA A 57 -7.32 -7.90 9.07
N SER A 58 -7.49 -7.45 7.83
CA SER A 58 -8.28 -6.27 7.49
C SER A 58 -9.00 -6.42 6.17
N ASN A 59 -10.19 -5.83 6.06
CA ASN A 59 -10.93 -5.71 4.81
C ASN A 59 -10.42 -4.56 3.92
N ASN A 60 -9.34 -3.90 4.30
CA ASN A 60 -8.78 -2.76 3.58
C ASN A 60 -7.25 -2.85 3.55
N ILE A 61 -6.65 -2.27 2.53
CA ILE A 61 -5.22 -1.97 2.52
C ILE A 61 -4.92 -0.99 3.68
N ILE A 62 -3.94 -1.36 4.51
CA ILE A 62 -3.61 -0.67 5.77
C ILE A 62 -2.41 0.29 5.67
N HIS A 63 -1.60 0.18 4.61
CA HIS A 63 -0.48 1.10 4.39
C HIS A 63 -0.93 2.29 3.56
N LYS A 64 -0.35 3.46 3.85
CA LYS A 64 -0.59 4.73 3.14
C LYS A 64 0.62 5.19 2.35
N ASN A 65 1.79 4.58 2.59
CA ASN A 65 3.03 4.98 1.95
C ASN A 65 3.96 3.78 1.66
N ILE A 66 4.88 3.99 0.71
CA ILE A 66 5.82 2.97 0.21
C ILE A 66 6.81 2.51 1.29
N GLN A 67 7.21 3.39 2.21
CA GLN A 67 8.13 3.01 3.30
C GLN A 67 7.49 2.04 4.30
N THR A 68 6.17 2.10 4.45
CA THR A 68 5.40 1.14 5.26
C THR A 68 5.16 -0.15 4.47
N SER A 69 4.85 -0.06 3.17
CA SER A 69 4.56 -1.24 2.35
C SER A 69 5.74 -2.20 2.28
N THR A 70 6.97 -1.70 2.10
CA THR A 70 8.21 -2.50 2.09
C THR A 70 8.53 -3.20 3.43
N ARG A 71 7.79 -2.88 4.51
CA ARG A 71 7.94 -3.52 5.83
C ARG A 71 6.89 -4.59 6.11
N LEU A 72 5.98 -4.83 5.18
CA LEU A 72 4.83 -5.69 5.36
C LEU A 72 4.71 -6.70 4.23
N ILE A 73 4.26 -7.91 4.58
CA ILE A 73 3.84 -8.93 3.63
C ILE A 73 2.30 -8.93 3.64
N TYR A 74 1.68 -8.81 2.48
CA TYR A 74 0.23 -8.76 2.32
C TYR A 74 -0.23 -10.00 1.59
N THR A 75 -1.35 -10.56 2.05
CA THR A 75 -2.10 -11.57 1.31
C THR A 75 -3.54 -11.09 1.18
N ASP A 76 -3.99 -10.98 -0.06
CA ASP A 76 -5.37 -10.63 -0.37
C ASP A 76 -6.22 -11.90 -0.58
N PHE A 77 -7.42 -11.88 -0.03
CA PHE A 77 -8.40 -12.95 -0.16
C PHE A 77 -9.68 -12.36 -0.73
N LYS A 78 -9.89 -12.58 -2.05
CA LYS A 78 -11.14 -12.17 -2.70
C LYS A 78 -12.32 -12.85 -2.01
N LYS A 79 -13.35 -12.06 -1.69
CA LYS A 79 -14.56 -12.53 -1.01
C LYS A 79 -15.21 -13.73 -1.72
N ASP A 80 -15.19 -13.69 -3.05
CA ASP A 80 -15.83 -14.70 -3.90
C ASP A 80 -15.02 -16.01 -3.98
N ASN A 81 -13.75 -15.97 -3.56
CA ASN A 81 -12.85 -17.13 -3.52
C ASN A 81 -12.81 -17.81 -2.13
N PHE A 82 -13.56 -17.30 -1.15
CA PHE A 82 -13.56 -17.86 0.22
C PHE A 82 -14.86 -18.62 0.54
N ASP A 83 -14.77 -19.95 0.56
CA ASP A 83 -15.86 -20.82 1.01
C ASP A 83 -15.77 -21.07 2.52
N LYS A 84 -16.60 -20.35 3.27
CA LYS A 84 -16.70 -20.46 4.74
C LYS A 84 -17.00 -21.89 5.21
N ASN A 85 -17.80 -22.65 4.46
CA ASN A 85 -18.20 -23.99 4.86
C ASN A 85 -17.03 -24.97 4.75
N LYS A 86 -16.23 -24.85 3.68
CA LYS A 86 -14.98 -25.60 3.53
C LYS A 86 -13.94 -25.21 4.58
N ALA A 87 -13.77 -23.92 4.85
CA ALA A 87 -12.81 -23.43 5.84
C ALA A 87 -13.14 -23.88 7.28
N ARG A 88 -14.44 -23.99 7.63
CA ARG A 88 -14.87 -24.36 8.98
C ARG A 88 -14.37 -25.74 9.42
N ALA A 89 -14.28 -26.69 8.51
CA ALA A 89 -13.78 -28.04 8.78
C ALA A 89 -12.28 -28.04 9.14
N PHE A 90 -11.52 -27.05 8.67
CA PHE A 90 -10.10 -26.91 9.02
C PHE A 90 -9.87 -26.32 10.41
N ASN A 91 -10.86 -25.67 11.03
CA ASN A 91 -10.69 -25.11 12.37
C ASN A 91 -10.49 -26.19 13.45
N SER A 92 -11.18 -27.33 13.35
CA SER A 92 -10.98 -28.45 14.27
C SER A 92 -9.63 -29.13 14.07
N VAL A 93 -9.14 -29.15 12.82
CA VAL A 93 -7.84 -29.72 12.46
C VAL A 93 -6.69 -28.79 12.87
N ARG A 94 -6.88 -27.47 12.76
CA ARG A 94 -5.89 -26.43 13.05
C ARG A 94 -5.34 -26.53 14.48
N ASP A 95 -6.23 -26.67 15.47
CA ASP A 95 -5.84 -26.60 16.88
C ASP A 95 -5.01 -27.83 17.31
N ASP A 96 -5.28 -28.99 16.72
CA ASP A 96 -4.53 -30.23 16.93
C ASP A 96 -3.19 -30.24 16.16
N LEU A 97 -3.16 -29.74 14.92
CA LEU A 97 -1.97 -29.78 14.06
C LEU A 97 -0.94 -28.70 14.38
N LEU A 98 -1.36 -27.45 14.65
CA LEU A 98 -0.42 -26.36 14.94
C LEU A 98 0.40 -26.64 16.21
N SER A 99 -0.24 -27.22 17.21
CA SER A 99 0.39 -27.65 18.47
C SER A 99 1.44 -28.75 18.24
N SER A 100 1.27 -29.55 17.18
CA SER A 100 2.12 -30.70 16.85
C SER A 100 3.37 -30.33 16.03
N ILE A 101 3.27 -29.28 15.20
CA ILE A 101 4.34 -28.86 14.29
C ILE A 101 5.34 -27.92 14.97
N MET A 102 4.87 -27.01 15.82
CA MET A 102 5.71 -25.98 16.45
C MET A 102 6.91 -26.55 17.22
N PRO A 103 6.78 -27.63 18.02
CA PRO A 103 7.93 -28.24 18.69
C PRO A 103 9.00 -28.73 17.72
N LYS A 104 8.59 -29.30 16.57
CA LYS A 104 9.52 -29.77 15.53
C LYS A 104 10.28 -28.63 14.89
N VAL A 105 9.61 -27.51 14.62
CA VAL A 105 10.23 -26.27 14.09
C VAL A 105 11.30 -25.75 15.05
N LEU A 106 11.04 -25.77 16.36
CA LEU A 106 11.99 -25.31 17.38
C LEU A 106 13.23 -26.21 17.51
N CYS A 107 13.16 -27.46 17.06
CA CYS A 107 14.28 -28.41 17.06
C CYS A 107 15.19 -28.28 15.83
N ILE A 108 14.82 -27.49 14.81
CA ILE A 108 15.61 -27.34 13.59
C ILE A 108 16.94 -26.63 13.91
N ASN A 109 18.03 -27.15 13.35
CA ASN A 109 19.34 -26.56 13.54
C ASN A 109 19.42 -25.15 12.94
N LYS A 110 19.90 -24.19 13.73
CA LYS A 110 20.06 -22.79 13.32
C LYS A 110 20.86 -22.63 12.02
N LYS A 111 21.91 -23.42 11.81
CA LYS A 111 22.74 -23.37 10.60
C LYS A 111 21.93 -23.73 9.37
N THR A 112 21.15 -24.81 9.43
CA THR A 112 20.24 -25.23 8.36
C THR A 112 19.28 -24.11 7.98
N VAL A 113 18.67 -23.45 8.97
CA VAL A 113 17.75 -22.32 8.72
C VAL A 113 18.47 -21.15 8.05
N ILE A 114 19.70 -20.82 8.49
CA ILE A 114 20.47 -19.71 7.91
C ILE A 114 20.88 -20.01 6.47
N ASP A 115 21.34 -21.23 6.20
CA ASP A 115 21.80 -21.63 4.87
C ASP A 115 20.63 -21.66 3.88
N LEU A 116 19.47 -22.19 4.30
CA LEU A 116 18.23 -22.15 3.52
C LEU A 116 17.75 -20.72 3.26
N LEU A 117 17.81 -19.85 4.27
CA LEU A 117 17.43 -18.44 4.10
C LEU A 117 18.33 -17.74 3.08
N LYS A 118 19.65 -17.93 3.15
CA LYS A 118 20.60 -17.35 2.18
C LYS A 118 20.33 -17.84 0.76
N HIS A 119 20.07 -19.13 0.61
CA HIS A 119 19.68 -19.70 -0.68
C HIS A 119 18.40 -19.05 -1.22
N ASN A 120 17.35 -18.96 -0.39
CA ASN A 120 16.09 -18.35 -0.78
C ASN A 120 16.22 -16.85 -1.12
N ILE A 121 17.09 -16.10 -0.43
CA ILE A 121 17.41 -14.71 -0.79
C ILE A 121 17.99 -14.64 -2.21
N SER A 122 18.97 -15.50 -2.54
CA SER A 122 19.56 -15.54 -3.89
C SER A 122 18.52 -15.87 -4.96
N VAL A 123 17.72 -16.92 -4.75
CA VAL A 123 16.66 -17.34 -5.69
C VAL A 123 15.65 -16.21 -5.94
N ILE A 124 15.20 -15.52 -4.90
CA ILE A 124 14.23 -14.43 -5.07
C ILE A 124 14.88 -13.23 -5.77
N ALA A 125 16.11 -12.86 -5.41
CA ALA A 125 16.81 -11.74 -6.03
C ALA A 125 17.06 -11.95 -7.53
N GLU A 126 17.31 -13.19 -7.95
CA GLU A 126 17.51 -13.56 -9.36
C GLU A 126 16.21 -13.49 -10.18
N ASN A 127 15.06 -13.85 -9.58
CA ASN A 127 13.78 -13.88 -10.28
C ASN A 127 13.00 -12.57 -10.22
N PHE A 128 13.30 -11.68 -9.26
CA PHE A 128 12.58 -10.42 -9.05
C PHE A 128 13.54 -9.25 -8.91
N THR A 129 13.98 -8.68 -10.04
CA THR A 129 14.95 -7.58 -10.08
C THR A 129 14.36 -6.20 -9.79
N GLU A 130 13.04 -6.04 -9.86
CA GLU A 130 12.36 -4.74 -9.68
C GLU A 130 11.97 -4.43 -8.22
N ILE A 131 12.10 -5.41 -7.31
CA ILE A 131 11.74 -5.24 -5.90
C ILE A 131 12.97 -4.84 -5.06
N ASP A 132 12.74 -4.04 -4.03
CA ASP A 132 13.82 -3.57 -3.18
C ASP A 132 14.39 -4.70 -2.30
N SER A 133 15.64 -4.55 -1.86
CA SER A 133 16.36 -5.57 -1.08
C SER A 133 15.69 -5.93 0.25
N ARG A 134 14.90 -5.02 0.84
CA ARG A 134 14.14 -5.32 2.07
C ARG A 134 12.97 -6.23 1.77
N SER A 135 12.25 -5.96 0.68
CA SER A 135 11.17 -6.83 0.21
C SER A 135 11.68 -8.23 -0.15
N ILE A 136 12.84 -8.34 -0.82
CA ILE A 136 13.50 -9.63 -1.10
C ILE A 136 13.73 -10.41 0.20
N ASN A 137 14.31 -9.78 1.22
CA ASN A 137 14.59 -10.44 2.50
C ASN A 137 13.30 -10.91 3.20
N ASN A 138 12.25 -10.09 3.18
CA ASN A 138 10.97 -10.45 3.80
C ASN A 138 10.32 -11.66 3.12
N ILE A 139 10.29 -11.68 1.78
CA ILE A 139 9.76 -12.80 1.00
C ILE A 139 10.61 -14.05 1.27
N ALA A 140 11.93 -13.92 1.34
CA ALA A 140 12.84 -15.04 1.62
C ALA A 140 12.60 -15.66 3.00
N VAL A 141 12.34 -14.83 4.02
CA VAL A 141 11.96 -15.31 5.36
C VAL A 141 10.65 -16.10 5.32
N ALA A 142 9.63 -15.59 4.61
CA ALA A 142 8.35 -16.28 4.46
C ALA A 142 8.50 -17.61 3.70
N LYS A 143 9.23 -17.62 2.58
CA LYS A 143 9.52 -18.82 1.80
C LYS A 143 10.27 -19.86 2.64
N THR A 144 11.30 -19.45 3.37
CA THR A 144 12.06 -20.33 4.27
C THR A 144 11.14 -20.97 5.33
N GLY A 145 10.19 -20.20 5.89
CA GLY A 145 9.20 -20.75 6.81
C GLY A 145 8.33 -21.83 6.16
N MET A 146 7.87 -21.60 4.92
CA MET A 146 7.06 -22.56 4.18
C MET A 146 7.84 -23.82 3.80
N ASP A 147 9.07 -23.68 3.30
CA ASP A 147 9.93 -24.81 2.92
C ASP A 147 10.17 -25.73 4.14
N LEU A 148 10.47 -25.15 5.31
CA LEU A 148 10.65 -25.91 6.54
C LEU A 148 9.35 -26.61 6.99
N LEU A 149 8.19 -25.99 6.78
CA LEU A 149 6.90 -26.62 7.08
C LEU A 149 6.64 -27.82 6.16
N PHE A 150 6.93 -27.69 4.87
CA PHE A 150 6.81 -28.79 3.91
C PHE A 150 7.73 -29.95 4.27
N ASP A 151 9.01 -29.66 4.51
CA ASP A 151 9.99 -30.66 4.93
C ASP A 151 9.55 -31.40 6.20
N LEU A 152 9.07 -30.67 7.22
CA LEU A 152 8.64 -31.26 8.49
C LEU A 152 7.35 -32.08 8.40
N THR A 153 6.48 -31.73 7.46
CA THR A 153 5.19 -32.42 7.25
C THR A 153 5.31 -33.58 6.27
N GLY A 154 6.46 -33.71 5.58
CA GLY A 154 6.64 -34.67 4.50
C GLY A 154 5.80 -34.37 3.27
N LEU A 155 5.24 -33.15 3.18
CA LEU A 155 4.57 -32.65 1.99
C LEU A 155 5.67 -32.26 1.01
N CYS A 156 5.87 -33.03 -0.05
CA CYS A 156 6.99 -32.87 -0.96
C CYS A 156 6.60 -31.88 -2.07
N PRO A 157 7.15 -30.64 -2.14
CA PRO A 157 6.72 -29.63 -3.12
C PRO A 157 7.05 -29.97 -4.59
N TRP A 158 7.67 -31.13 -4.84
CA TRP A 158 8.14 -31.59 -6.16
C TRP A 158 7.52 -32.92 -6.60
N GLU A 159 6.63 -33.52 -5.79
CA GLU A 159 5.80 -34.60 -6.32
C GLU A 159 4.78 -33.99 -7.27
N GLU A 160 4.56 -34.61 -8.43
CA GLU A 160 3.57 -34.24 -9.45
C GLU A 160 2.12 -34.42 -8.90
N ASP A 161 1.81 -33.81 -7.77
CA ASP A 161 0.47 -33.69 -7.24
C ASP A 161 -0.11 -32.40 -7.80
N GLU A 162 -1.23 -32.51 -8.53
CA GLU A 162 -1.99 -31.38 -9.07
C GLU A 162 -2.24 -30.30 -8.01
N LYS A 163 -2.38 -30.67 -6.74
CA LYS A 163 -2.61 -29.72 -5.64
C LYS A 163 -1.38 -28.88 -5.31
N ILE A 164 -0.18 -29.42 -5.52
CA ILE A 164 1.09 -28.73 -5.27
C ILE A 164 1.42 -27.79 -6.41
N ASN A 165 1.21 -28.21 -7.66
CA ASN A 165 1.30 -27.33 -8.83
C ASN A 165 0.29 -26.16 -8.71
N ALA A 166 -0.95 -26.44 -8.29
CA ALA A 166 -1.94 -25.40 -8.03
C ALA A 166 -1.55 -24.46 -6.87
N LEU A 167 -0.71 -24.92 -5.94
CA LEU A 167 -0.18 -24.07 -4.87
C LEU A 167 0.96 -23.18 -5.36
N ASP A 168 1.87 -23.71 -6.18
CA ASP A 168 2.96 -22.95 -6.80
C ASP A 168 2.45 -21.89 -7.77
N ASP A 169 1.43 -22.22 -8.58
CA ASP A 169 0.76 -21.26 -9.46
C ASP A 169 0.10 -20.14 -8.65
N LYS A 170 -0.57 -20.47 -7.54
CA LYS A 170 -1.13 -19.48 -6.61
C LYS A 170 -0.05 -18.65 -5.92
N TYR A 171 1.12 -19.23 -5.65
CA TYR A 171 2.25 -18.50 -5.08
C TYR A 171 2.85 -17.52 -6.10
N LYS A 172 2.98 -17.90 -7.37
CA LYS A 172 3.38 -17.01 -8.46
C LYS A 172 2.36 -15.90 -8.71
N GLU A 173 1.07 -16.22 -8.72
CA GLU A 173 -0.02 -15.23 -8.79
C GLU A 173 0.04 -14.27 -7.59
N PHE A 174 0.30 -14.81 -6.40
CA PHE A 174 0.52 -14.02 -5.20
C PHE A 174 1.71 -13.08 -5.34
N LEU A 175 2.85 -13.54 -5.85
CA LEU A 175 4.03 -12.69 -6.04
C LEU A 175 3.81 -11.59 -7.08
N GLY A 176 3.12 -11.90 -8.19
CA GLY A 176 2.71 -10.93 -9.20
C GLY A 176 1.75 -9.88 -8.63
N SER A 177 0.68 -10.31 -7.97
CA SER A 177 -0.29 -9.40 -7.34
C SER A 177 0.32 -8.60 -6.18
N TYR A 178 1.24 -9.18 -5.42
CA TYR A 178 1.99 -8.47 -4.37
C TYR A 178 2.90 -7.38 -4.97
N SER A 179 3.57 -7.65 -6.10
CA SER A 179 4.34 -6.64 -6.83
C SER A 179 3.46 -5.48 -7.33
N GLU A 180 2.27 -5.80 -7.89
CA GLU A 180 1.28 -4.80 -8.30
C GLU A 180 0.71 -4.02 -7.11
N GLN A 181 0.44 -4.66 -5.98
CA GLN A 181 -0.04 -4.02 -4.76
C GLN A 181 1.02 -3.14 -4.09
N ILE A 182 2.31 -3.47 -4.23
CA ILE A 182 3.41 -2.63 -3.76
C ILE A 182 3.61 -1.41 -4.68
N LYS A 183 3.19 -1.47 -5.95
CA LYS A 183 3.04 -0.30 -6.81
C LYS A 183 1.86 0.54 -6.33
N VAL A 184 2.05 1.21 -5.18
CA VAL A 184 1.17 2.27 -4.72
C VAL A 184 1.27 3.38 -5.76
N LYS A 185 0.25 3.52 -6.62
CA LYS A 185 0.12 4.70 -7.46
C LYS A 185 0.23 5.92 -6.56
N ASP A 186 1.09 6.83 -6.96
CA ASP A 186 1.36 8.05 -6.20
C ASP A 186 0.05 8.82 -5.99
N ALA A 187 -0.27 9.14 -4.73
CA ALA A 187 -1.56 9.73 -4.35
C ALA A 187 -1.83 11.06 -5.09
N PHE A 188 -0.78 11.81 -5.42
CA PHE A 188 -0.90 13.04 -6.18
C PHE A 188 -1.16 12.75 -7.66
N VAL A 189 -0.43 11.81 -8.26
CA VAL A 189 -0.66 11.39 -9.66
C VAL A 189 -2.08 10.87 -9.85
N GLU A 190 -2.54 10.00 -8.94
CA GLU A 190 -3.90 9.45 -8.99
C GLU A 190 -4.98 10.52 -8.80
N PHE A 191 -4.73 11.51 -7.93
CA PHE A 191 -5.58 12.69 -7.83
C PHE A 191 -5.65 13.46 -9.15
N MET A 192 -4.52 13.67 -9.83
CA MET A 192 -4.47 14.42 -11.08
C MET A 192 -5.15 13.71 -12.24
N GLU A 193 -5.04 12.38 -12.32
CA GLU A 193 -5.78 11.54 -13.28
C GLU A 193 -7.30 11.68 -13.07
N ILE A 194 -7.79 11.63 -11.83
CA ILE A 194 -9.22 11.79 -11.56
C ILE A 194 -9.65 13.25 -11.74
N PHE A 195 -8.79 14.22 -11.43
CA PHE A 195 -9.06 15.63 -11.64
C PHE A 195 -9.33 15.93 -13.11
N SER A 196 -8.51 15.42 -14.04
CA SER A 196 -8.73 15.64 -15.48
C SER A 196 -10.08 15.06 -15.95
N ILE A 197 -10.47 13.88 -15.46
CA ILE A 197 -11.79 13.29 -15.72
C ILE A 197 -12.91 14.19 -15.20
N LEU A 198 -12.79 14.70 -13.97
CA LEU A 198 -13.80 15.59 -13.39
C LEU A 198 -13.94 16.91 -14.18
N VAL A 199 -12.84 17.41 -14.76
CA VAL A 199 -12.85 18.58 -15.65
C VAL A 199 -13.60 18.26 -16.94
N GLN A 200 -13.24 17.16 -17.62
CA GLN A 200 -13.87 16.73 -18.88
C GLN A 200 -15.37 16.49 -18.74
N GLU A 201 -15.79 15.88 -17.63
CA GLU A 201 -17.21 15.63 -17.35
C GLU A 201 -17.96 16.89 -16.86
N GLY A 202 -17.30 18.05 -16.75
CA GLY A 202 -17.88 19.29 -16.25
C GLY A 202 -18.34 19.23 -14.79
N LYS A 203 -17.89 18.21 -14.03
CA LYS A 203 -18.27 18.03 -12.63
C LYS A 203 -17.60 19.07 -11.73
N ILE A 204 -16.47 19.62 -12.13
CA ILE A 204 -15.80 20.74 -11.46
C ILE A 204 -15.71 21.97 -12.37
N LEU A 205 -15.94 23.15 -11.82
CA LEU A 205 -16.11 24.37 -12.60
C LEU A 205 -14.86 25.24 -12.63
N HIS A 206 -14.50 25.71 -13.82
CA HIS A 206 -13.47 26.72 -14.03
C HIS A 206 -13.83 28.02 -13.28
N ASN A 207 -12.82 28.69 -12.72
CA ASN A 207 -12.90 29.84 -11.84
C ASN A 207 -13.65 29.64 -10.50
N ARG A 208 -14.12 28.43 -10.16
CA ARG A 208 -14.71 28.11 -8.85
C ARG A 208 -13.92 27.03 -8.12
N ASP A 209 -13.71 25.90 -8.79
CA ASP A 209 -13.09 24.70 -8.25
C ASP A 209 -11.61 24.61 -8.68
N TRP A 210 -11.29 25.17 -9.84
CA TRP A 210 -9.93 25.29 -10.38
C TRP A 210 -9.83 26.54 -11.28
N LYS A 211 -8.62 26.98 -11.60
CA LYS A 211 -8.35 28.15 -12.44
C LYS A 211 -7.09 27.93 -13.27
N LEU A 212 -7.18 28.15 -14.58
CA LEU A 212 -6.01 28.29 -15.45
C LEU A 212 -5.63 29.77 -15.55
N SER A 213 -4.34 30.08 -15.50
CA SER A 213 -3.85 31.45 -15.68
C SER A 213 -4.09 31.93 -17.10
N GLU A 214 -4.24 33.25 -17.30
CA GLU A 214 -4.56 33.79 -18.64
C GLU A 214 -3.49 33.50 -19.69
N ASN A 215 -2.23 33.36 -19.27
CA ASN A 215 -1.10 32.98 -20.10
C ASN A 215 -0.79 31.47 -20.09
N HIS A 216 -1.70 30.64 -19.57
CA HIS A 216 -1.58 29.18 -19.47
C HIS A 216 -0.31 28.68 -18.75
N ARG A 217 0.35 29.57 -17.99
CA ARG A 217 1.55 29.28 -17.21
C ARG A 217 1.29 28.40 -15.99
N TYR A 218 0.12 28.52 -15.36
CA TYR A 218 -0.16 27.75 -14.16
C TYR A 218 -1.62 27.33 -14.07
N VAL A 219 -1.83 26.21 -13.38
CA VAL A 219 -3.15 25.80 -12.89
C VAL A 219 -3.18 25.89 -11.36
N ALA A 220 -4.25 26.48 -10.85
CA ALA A 220 -4.56 26.52 -9.43
C ALA A 220 -5.81 25.70 -9.16
N ILE A 221 -5.73 24.76 -8.22
CA ILE A 221 -6.81 23.84 -7.85
C ILE A 221 -7.22 24.10 -6.41
N ASN A 222 -8.51 24.37 -6.19
CA ASN A 222 -9.08 24.45 -4.86
C ASN A 222 -9.33 23.03 -4.36
N LEU A 223 -8.27 22.40 -3.85
CA LEU A 223 -8.28 20.99 -3.46
C LEU A 223 -9.41 20.68 -2.46
N LYS A 224 -9.71 21.60 -1.53
CA LYS A 224 -10.82 21.43 -0.58
C LYS A 224 -12.19 21.35 -1.26
N ALA A 225 -12.42 22.15 -2.30
CA ALA A 225 -13.66 22.14 -3.05
C ALA A 225 -13.78 20.91 -3.96
N VAL A 226 -12.67 20.46 -4.54
CA VAL A 226 -12.61 19.32 -5.47
C VAL A 226 -12.69 17.97 -4.75
N TYR A 227 -12.13 17.87 -3.54
CA TYR A 227 -11.88 16.59 -2.87
C TYR A 227 -13.12 15.70 -2.68
N GLN A 228 -14.31 16.28 -2.43
CA GLN A 228 -15.52 15.46 -2.30
C GLN A 228 -15.88 14.76 -3.61
N LYS A 229 -15.79 15.47 -4.74
CA LYS A 229 -16.07 14.93 -6.07
C LYS A 229 -15.00 13.93 -6.50
N PHE A 230 -13.74 14.18 -6.12
CA PHE A 230 -12.65 13.21 -6.27
C PHE A 230 -13.01 11.88 -5.60
N LYS A 231 -13.41 11.89 -4.32
CA LYS A 231 -13.79 10.65 -3.62
C LYS A 231 -14.96 9.92 -4.29
N GLU A 232 -15.94 10.65 -4.79
CA GLU A 232 -17.09 10.07 -5.49
C GLU A 232 -16.67 9.41 -6.81
N GLN A 233 -15.81 10.06 -7.59
CA GLN A 233 -15.32 9.52 -8.85
C GLN A 233 -14.34 8.35 -8.64
N PHE A 234 -13.46 8.46 -7.65
CA PHE A 234 -12.53 7.38 -7.26
C PHE A 234 -13.27 6.08 -6.98
N LYS A 235 -14.36 6.15 -6.21
CA LYS A 235 -15.19 4.98 -5.87
C LYS A 235 -15.92 4.36 -7.06
N LYS A 236 -16.10 5.10 -8.16
CA LYS A 236 -16.74 4.59 -9.38
C LYS A 236 -15.73 3.86 -10.27
N GLY A 237 -14.48 4.31 -10.28
CA GLY A 237 -13.42 3.76 -11.14
C GLY A 237 -12.56 2.68 -10.49
N ASN A 238 -12.60 2.55 -9.16
CA ASN A 238 -11.78 1.60 -8.40
C ASN A 238 -12.63 0.60 -7.60
N ASP A 239 -12.09 -0.58 -7.38
CA ASP A 239 -12.70 -1.62 -6.55
C ASP A 239 -12.92 -1.12 -5.11
N SER A 240 -13.97 -1.63 -4.48
CA SER A 240 -14.42 -1.24 -3.13
C SER A 240 -13.38 -1.43 -2.00
N GLN A 241 -12.25 -2.09 -2.29
CA GLN A 241 -11.17 -2.37 -1.36
C GLN A 241 -9.99 -1.39 -1.45
N THR A 242 -9.89 -0.59 -2.52
CA THR A 242 -8.80 0.39 -2.69
C THR A 242 -8.97 1.55 -1.73
N ALA A 243 -7.94 1.81 -0.92
CA ALA A 243 -7.95 2.92 0.02
C ALA A 243 -7.94 4.24 -0.75
N ILE A 244 -8.97 5.06 -0.55
CA ILE A 244 -9.08 6.37 -1.20
C ILE A 244 -7.99 7.30 -0.61
N PRO A 245 -7.12 7.90 -1.44
CA PRO A 245 -6.12 8.86 -0.99
C PRO A 245 -6.77 9.97 -0.16
N SER A 246 -6.22 10.25 1.03
CA SER A 246 -6.74 11.33 1.86
C SER A 246 -6.30 12.70 1.32
N TYR A 247 -7.02 13.76 1.73
CA TYR A 247 -6.61 15.13 1.43
C TYR A 247 -5.15 15.40 1.85
N ASP A 248 -4.77 14.93 3.03
CA ASP A 248 -3.42 15.14 3.56
C ASP A 248 -2.37 14.32 2.80
N ASP A 249 -2.72 13.13 2.32
CA ASP A 249 -1.83 12.30 1.50
C ASP A 249 -1.53 12.99 0.16
N ILE A 250 -2.56 13.52 -0.52
CA ILE A 250 -2.41 14.28 -1.78
C ILE A 250 -1.52 15.52 -1.56
N VAL A 251 -1.75 16.27 -0.49
CA VAL A 251 -0.95 17.48 -0.17
C VAL A 251 0.49 17.13 0.15
N LYS A 252 0.72 16.10 0.98
CA LYS A 252 2.06 15.66 1.35
C LYS A 252 2.86 15.22 0.13
N GLU A 253 2.21 14.50 -0.76
CA GLU A 253 2.83 13.95 -1.96
C GLU A 253 3.11 15.03 -3.02
N ALA A 254 2.17 15.95 -3.23
CA ALA A 254 2.38 17.14 -4.06
C ALA A 254 3.59 17.98 -3.55
N LYS A 255 3.72 18.17 -2.23
CA LYS A 255 4.89 18.85 -1.64
C LYS A 255 6.18 18.08 -1.88
N ARG A 256 6.17 16.74 -1.79
CA ARG A 256 7.34 15.90 -2.04
C ARG A 256 7.85 16.06 -3.48
N GLN A 257 6.93 16.24 -4.42
CA GLN A 257 7.23 16.48 -5.83
C GLN A 257 7.55 17.95 -6.17
N GLY A 258 7.52 18.84 -5.18
CA GLY A 258 7.93 20.25 -5.34
C GLY A 258 6.81 21.23 -5.68
N TYR A 259 5.54 20.81 -5.66
CA TYR A 259 4.41 21.71 -5.94
C TYR A 259 4.01 22.56 -4.71
N GLU A 260 3.55 23.78 -4.98
CA GLU A 260 3.05 24.69 -3.95
C GLU A 260 1.60 24.33 -3.57
N THR A 261 1.33 23.94 -2.32
CA THR A 261 -0.04 23.52 -1.90
C THR A 261 -0.78 24.53 -1.03
N ASP A 262 -0.12 25.65 -0.70
CA ASP A 262 -0.63 26.66 0.25
C ASP A 262 -0.74 28.06 -0.39
N ARG A 263 -0.69 28.14 -1.73
CA ARG A 263 -0.72 29.42 -2.44
C ARG A 263 -2.13 30.03 -2.39
N ASN A 264 -2.22 31.28 -1.97
CA ASN A 264 -3.50 32.00 -1.94
C ASN A 264 -3.91 32.43 -3.35
N VAL A 265 -5.02 31.87 -3.83
CA VAL A 265 -5.59 32.20 -5.14
C VAL A 265 -7.03 32.68 -4.94
N LYS A 266 -7.40 33.72 -5.69
CA LYS A 266 -8.76 34.27 -5.69
C LYS A 266 -9.57 33.62 -6.81
N TYR A 267 -10.52 32.77 -6.41
CA TYR A 267 -11.54 32.20 -7.28
C TYR A 267 -12.73 33.17 -7.40
N LYS A 268 -13.51 33.06 -8.47
CA LYS A 268 -14.67 33.93 -8.73
C LYS A 268 -15.69 33.75 -7.59
N ASN A 269 -16.13 34.87 -7.02
CA ASN A 269 -17.09 34.94 -5.90
C ASN A 269 -16.65 34.21 -4.61
N GLN A 270 -15.35 33.95 -4.42
CA GLN A 270 -14.81 33.37 -3.18
C GLN A 270 -13.77 34.29 -2.54
N LYS A 271 -13.65 34.23 -1.20
CA LYS A 271 -12.46 34.74 -0.50
C LYS A 271 -11.23 33.97 -1.00
N GLN A 272 -10.04 34.57 -0.88
CA GLN A 272 -8.79 33.89 -1.20
C GLN A 272 -8.75 32.50 -0.53
N SER A 273 -8.50 31.47 -1.33
CA SER A 273 -8.39 30.09 -0.84
C SER A 273 -7.00 29.57 -1.11
N ARG A 274 -6.48 28.79 -0.15
CA ARG A 274 -5.24 28.05 -0.34
C ARG A 274 -5.46 26.98 -1.40
N SER A 275 -4.55 26.93 -2.35
CA SER A 275 -4.67 26.14 -3.55
C SER A 275 -3.43 25.32 -3.77
N LEU A 276 -3.63 24.14 -4.36
CA LEU A 276 -2.60 23.41 -5.06
C LEU A 276 -2.27 24.18 -6.35
N TYR A 277 -1.02 24.53 -6.53
CA TYR A 277 -0.52 25.37 -7.62
C TYR A 277 0.55 24.60 -8.38
N ILE A 278 0.31 24.43 -9.68
CA ILE A 278 1.17 23.69 -10.59
C ILE A 278 1.64 24.68 -11.66
N ASP A 279 2.96 24.89 -11.72
CA ASP A 279 3.64 25.73 -12.72
C ASP A 279 3.89 24.88 -13.97
N LEU A 280 3.08 25.06 -15.00
CA LEU A 280 3.08 24.26 -16.22
C LEU A 280 4.34 24.52 -17.08
N GLU A 281 5.05 25.63 -16.86
CA GLU A 281 6.35 25.88 -17.51
C GLU A 281 7.45 24.97 -16.97
N LYS A 282 7.30 24.46 -15.74
CA LYS A 282 8.31 23.65 -15.05
C LYS A 282 8.01 22.16 -15.07
N ASP A 283 6.87 21.78 -15.63
CA ASP A 283 6.38 20.42 -15.58
C ASP A 283 5.86 19.96 -16.95
N GLU A 284 6.74 19.35 -17.72
CA GLU A 284 6.45 18.90 -19.09
C GLU A 284 5.33 17.86 -19.12
N TYR A 285 5.27 16.97 -18.12
CA TYR A 285 4.23 15.94 -18.05
C TYR A 285 2.84 16.56 -17.90
N PHE A 286 2.67 17.50 -16.94
CA PHE A 286 1.39 18.18 -16.78
C PHE A 286 1.09 19.17 -17.90
N ARG A 287 2.10 19.81 -18.48
CA ARG A 287 1.89 20.67 -19.66
C ARG A 287 1.34 19.86 -20.83
N ASP A 288 1.93 18.73 -21.16
CA ASP A 288 1.58 18.02 -22.39
C ASP A 288 0.29 17.18 -22.23
N TYR A 289 -0.04 16.77 -21.00
CA TYR A 289 -1.22 15.92 -20.74
C TYR A 289 -2.42 16.66 -20.12
N LEU A 290 -2.18 17.58 -19.18
CA LEU A 290 -3.26 18.27 -18.47
C LEU A 290 -3.73 19.53 -19.20
N LEU A 291 -2.81 20.33 -19.74
CA LEU A 291 -3.19 21.61 -20.38
C LEU A 291 -4.21 21.45 -21.51
N PRO A 292 -4.09 20.49 -22.45
CA PRO A 292 -5.07 20.32 -23.51
C PRO A 292 -6.49 20.06 -22.96
N VAL A 293 -6.59 19.26 -21.90
CA VAL A 293 -7.86 18.95 -21.22
C VAL A 293 -8.46 20.20 -20.59
N LEU A 294 -7.64 21.04 -19.97
CA LEU A 294 -8.10 22.28 -19.35
C LEU A 294 -8.56 23.29 -20.41
N GLU A 295 -7.80 23.49 -21.47
CA GLU A 295 -8.11 24.43 -22.55
C GLU A 295 -9.44 24.10 -23.23
N ASP A 296 -9.64 22.83 -23.61
CA ASP A 296 -10.88 22.32 -24.20
C ASP A 296 -12.09 22.61 -23.29
N SER A 297 -11.96 22.32 -21.99
CA SER A 297 -13.01 22.57 -21.00
C SER A 297 -13.33 24.06 -20.76
N THR A 298 -12.40 24.96 -21.09
CA THR A 298 -12.63 26.42 -21.01
C THR A 298 -13.23 27.01 -22.29
N GLY A 299 -13.40 26.21 -23.35
CA GLY A 299 -13.86 26.68 -24.66
C GLY A 299 -12.83 27.56 -25.38
N ARG A 300 -11.54 27.45 -25.02
CA ARG A 300 -10.43 28.16 -25.65
C ARG A 300 -9.56 27.16 -26.42
N THR A 301 -10.05 26.65 -27.54
CA THR A 301 -9.25 25.85 -28.46
C THR A 301 -8.50 26.77 -29.41
N ASP A 302 -7.33 27.25 -29.00
CA ASP A 302 -6.31 27.80 -29.90
C ASP A 302 -5.04 26.95 -29.78
N ILE A 303 -5.10 25.67 -30.16
CA ILE A 303 -3.89 24.89 -30.46
C ILE A 303 -3.87 24.61 -31.97
N PRO A 304 -2.90 25.15 -32.73
CA PRO A 304 -2.66 24.70 -34.10
C PRO A 304 -2.08 23.28 -34.02
N TYR A 305 -2.81 22.32 -34.59
CA TYR A 305 -2.27 20.98 -34.83
C TYR A 305 -0.98 21.09 -35.63
N VAL A 306 0.17 20.82 -35.00
CA VAL A 306 1.39 20.46 -35.72
C VAL A 306 1.23 19.00 -36.14
N THR A 307 0.59 18.79 -37.30
CA THR A 307 0.75 17.56 -38.07
C THR A 307 2.20 17.51 -38.56
N ASN A 308 3.03 16.69 -37.91
CA ASN A 308 4.29 16.28 -38.52
C ASN A 308 4.05 15.04 -39.37
N MET A 309 4.48 15.18 -40.63
CA MET A 309 4.72 14.13 -41.62
C MET A 309 5.80 13.17 -41.14
#